data_AF-A0A1J5D436-F1
#
_entry.id   AF-A0A1J5D436-F1
#
_cell.length_a   1.000
_cell.length_b   1.000
_cell.length_c   1.000
_cell.angle_alpha   90.00
_cell.angle_beta   90.00
_cell.angle_gamma   90.00
#
_symmetry.space_group_name_H-M   'P 1'
#
loop_
_entity.id
_entity.type
_entity.pdbx_description
1 polymer ?
#
loop_
_entity_poly.entity_id
_entity_poly.type
_entity_poly.pdbx_seq_one_letter_code
_entity_poly.pdbx_strand_id
1 'polypeptide(L)'
;MALLLGLWNPYLVTAGWHLFWGIGLVISLAPIAFFPDGADPAPITANSEVRESFPWIWVIFCRLVIALNCVPFGDIPGKPIKVLIDESHSKWEPTAIKPEERSLPTLAENNYSAWLSYIESIVSVTISVVRNSSEPFLIQTARKIEKISPELLNGIEILIVKCPTLAFDASERQTIMSFVENGGTLWAIGEHTDVFHINTCINELRV
;
A
#
# COMPACT_ATOMS: atom_id res chain seq x y z
N MET A 1 1.80 -10.29 1.86
CA MET A 1 0.85 -11.33 2.33
C MET A 1 -0.47 -10.75 2.87
N ALA A 2 -0.46 -9.73 3.76
CA ALA A 2 -1.70 -9.13 4.34
C ALA A 2 -2.72 -8.66 3.30
N LEU A 3 -2.25 -7.92 2.29
CA LEU A 3 -3.15 -7.29 1.32
C LEU A 3 -3.86 -8.31 0.42
N LEU A 4 -3.25 -9.49 0.17
CA LEU A 4 -3.77 -10.48 -0.76
C LEU A 4 -4.69 -11.52 -0.10
N LEU A 5 -4.46 -11.87 1.17
CA LEU A 5 -5.40 -12.72 1.92
C LEU A 5 -6.71 -11.98 2.23
N GLY A 6 -6.69 -10.63 2.22
CA GLY A 6 -7.85 -9.78 2.55
C GLY A 6 -8.89 -9.73 1.47
N LEU A 7 -8.48 -10.01 0.23
CA LEU A 7 -9.35 -10.04 -0.92
C LEU A 7 -10.13 -11.37 -1.03
N TRP A 8 -9.73 -12.42 -0.30
CA TRP A 8 -10.40 -13.72 -0.36
C TRP A 8 -11.19 -14.07 0.90
N ASN A 9 -10.71 -13.67 2.09
CA ASN A 9 -11.48 -13.70 3.33
C ASN A 9 -10.81 -12.79 4.38
N PRO A 10 -11.45 -11.70 4.84
CA PRO A 10 -10.86 -10.79 5.81
C PRO A 10 -10.50 -11.47 7.15
N TYR A 11 -11.14 -12.59 7.50
CA TYR A 11 -10.78 -13.42 8.66
C TYR A 11 -9.45 -14.15 8.49
N LEU A 12 -9.01 -14.48 7.26
CA LEU A 12 -7.73 -15.14 7.03
C LEU A 12 -6.55 -14.17 7.12
N VAL A 13 -6.77 -12.88 6.81
CA VAL A 13 -5.75 -11.85 7.10
C VAL A 13 -5.60 -11.70 8.58
N THR A 14 -6.69 -11.47 9.31
CA THR A 14 -6.62 -11.28 10.76
C THR A 14 -6.10 -12.54 11.43
N ALA A 15 -6.60 -13.73 11.10
CA ALA A 15 -6.09 -14.99 11.65
C ALA A 15 -4.64 -15.26 11.25
N GLY A 16 -4.22 -14.98 10.01
CA GLY A 16 -2.84 -15.12 9.56
C GLY A 16 -1.90 -14.11 10.20
N TRP A 17 -2.38 -12.88 10.45
CA TRP A 17 -1.66 -11.84 11.18
C TRP A 17 -1.54 -12.21 12.66
N HIS A 18 -2.59 -12.77 13.27
CA HIS A 18 -2.57 -13.31 14.63
C HIS A 18 -1.72 -14.58 14.73
N LEU A 19 -1.59 -15.39 13.68
CA LEU A 19 -0.66 -16.52 13.66
C LEU A 19 0.79 -16.03 13.57
N PHE A 20 1.05 -15.07 12.69
CA PHE A 20 2.39 -14.52 12.47
C PHE A 20 2.88 -13.67 13.66
N TRP A 21 2.05 -12.78 14.18
CA TRP A 21 2.36 -11.93 15.35
C TRP A 21 1.99 -12.55 16.69
N GLY A 22 1.14 -13.57 16.74
CA GLY A 22 0.84 -14.29 17.98
C GLY A 22 1.79 -15.46 18.16
N ILE A 23 1.68 -16.49 17.34
CA ILE A 23 2.54 -17.68 17.44
C ILE A 23 3.99 -17.36 17.05
N GLY A 24 4.22 -16.57 16.00
CA GLY A 24 5.58 -16.18 15.62
C GLY A 24 6.29 -15.32 16.65
N LEU A 25 5.56 -14.47 17.37
CA LEU A 25 6.09 -13.63 18.46
C LEU A 25 6.28 -14.43 19.76
N VAL A 26 5.36 -15.35 20.07
CA VAL A 26 5.52 -16.29 21.19
C VAL A 26 6.71 -17.22 20.96
N ILE A 27 6.92 -17.73 19.74
CA ILE A 27 8.07 -18.57 19.41
C ILE A 27 9.38 -17.76 19.42
N SER A 28 9.38 -16.50 18.97
CA SER A 28 10.58 -15.66 18.98
C SER A 28 10.94 -15.13 20.37
N LEU A 29 9.96 -14.98 21.28
CA LEU A 29 10.17 -14.61 22.67
C LEU A 29 10.30 -15.81 23.62
N ALA A 30 9.89 -17.02 23.23
CA ALA A 30 10.02 -18.23 24.05
C ALA A 30 11.46 -18.49 24.54
N PRO A 31 12.52 -18.25 23.75
CA PRO A 31 13.90 -18.36 24.23
C PRO A 31 14.24 -17.37 25.35
N ILE A 32 13.59 -16.20 25.39
CA ILE A 32 13.78 -15.19 26.44
C ILE A 32 13.30 -15.74 27.79
N ALA A 33 12.23 -16.54 27.80
CA ALA A 33 11.70 -17.19 29.00
C ALA A 33 12.58 -18.35 29.52
N PHE A 34 13.58 -18.81 28.75
CA PHE A 34 14.56 -19.80 29.18
C PHE A 34 15.91 -19.19 29.57
N PHE A 35 16.05 -17.86 29.55
CA PHE A 35 17.14 -17.23 30.28
C PHE A 35 16.79 -17.30 31.77
N PRO A 36 17.57 -18.00 32.60
CA PRO A 36 17.27 -18.11 34.01
C PRO A 36 17.35 -16.72 34.65
N ASP A 37 16.22 -16.23 35.17
CA ASP A 37 16.17 -15.08 36.08
C ASP A 37 17.08 -15.40 37.27
N GLY A 38 18.28 -14.81 37.29
CA GLY A 38 19.20 -14.94 38.42
C GLY A 38 20.50 -15.70 38.17
N ALA A 39 20.95 -15.87 36.93
CA ALA A 39 22.38 -16.06 36.73
C ALA A 39 23.10 -14.75 37.08
N ASP A 40 23.64 -14.67 38.31
CA ASP A 40 24.60 -13.62 38.67
C ASP A 40 25.62 -13.51 37.54
N PRO A 41 25.87 -12.32 36.97
CA PRO A 41 26.84 -12.18 35.90
C PRO A 41 28.19 -12.62 36.45
N ALA A 42 28.61 -13.83 36.06
CA ALA A 42 29.92 -14.34 36.45
C ALA A 42 30.96 -13.28 36.06
N PRO A 43 31.94 -12.99 36.93
CA PRO A 43 32.94 -11.98 36.65
C PRO A 43 33.58 -12.29 35.30
N ILE A 44 33.51 -11.32 34.38
CA ILE A 44 34.00 -11.46 33.02
C ILE A 44 35.52 -11.68 33.11
N THR A 45 35.94 -12.94 33.07
CA THR A 45 37.36 -13.28 32.91
C THR A 45 37.70 -13.08 31.44
N ALA A 46 38.75 -12.31 31.15
CA ALA A 46 39.15 -11.81 29.83
C ALA A 46 39.45 -12.88 28.75
N ASN A 47 39.24 -14.18 29.03
CA ASN A 47 39.59 -15.30 28.15
C ASN A 47 38.42 -16.23 27.81
N SER A 48 37.16 -15.87 28.09
CA SER A 48 36.05 -16.65 27.55
C SER A 48 35.88 -16.33 26.07
N GLU A 49 36.32 -17.23 25.19
CA GLU A 49 35.97 -17.19 23.77
C GLU A 49 34.44 -17.22 23.67
N VAL A 50 33.84 -16.06 23.40
CA VAL A 50 32.41 -15.95 23.09
C VAL A 50 32.23 -16.66 21.77
N ARG A 51 31.80 -17.92 21.83
CA ARG A 51 31.45 -18.70 20.65
C ARG A 51 30.17 -18.08 20.11
N GLU A 52 30.31 -17.10 19.22
CA GLU A 52 29.23 -16.48 18.47
C GLU A 52 28.47 -17.56 17.72
N SER A 53 27.47 -18.11 18.39
CA SER A 53 26.52 -19.04 17.80
C SER A 53 25.57 -18.18 16.99
N PHE A 54 26.08 -17.65 15.87
CA PHE A 54 25.28 -16.90 14.91
C PHE A 54 24.11 -17.81 14.54
N PRO A 55 22.86 -17.39 14.73
CA PRO A 55 21.75 -18.33 14.73
C PRO A 55 21.36 -18.63 13.28
N TRP A 56 22.16 -19.47 12.63
CA TRP A 56 21.98 -19.93 11.26
C TRP A 56 20.59 -20.48 11.00
N ILE A 57 19.92 -21.00 12.03
CA ILE A 57 18.53 -21.44 11.96
C ILE A 57 17.57 -20.29 11.60
N TRP A 58 17.81 -19.06 12.08
CA TRP A 58 17.02 -17.89 11.70
C TRP A 58 17.33 -17.44 10.28
N VAL A 59 18.60 -17.50 9.85
CA VAL A 59 18.98 -17.20 8.46
C VAL A 59 18.31 -18.18 7.50
N ILE A 60 18.30 -19.47 7.83
CA ILE A 60 17.64 -20.53 7.05
C ILE A 60 16.12 -20.34 7.05
N PHE A 61 15.51 -20.05 8.21
CA PHE A 61 14.08 -19.77 8.30
C PHE A 61 13.68 -18.57 7.45
N CYS A 62 14.39 -17.44 7.56
CA CYS A 62 14.15 -16.26 6.72
C CYS A 62 14.32 -16.57 5.24
N ARG A 63 15.35 -17.34 4.85
CA ARG A 63 15.54 -17.76 3.46
C ARG A 63 14.45 -18.69 2.96
N LEU A 64 13.93 -19.60 3.78
CA LEU A 64 12.81 -20.47 3.43
C LEU A 64 11.52 -19.68 3.29
N VAL A 65 11.25 -18.74 4.20
CA VAL A 65 10.10 -17.84 4.08
C VAL A 65 10.22 -17.02 2.80
N ILE A 66 11.37 -16.42 2.51
CA ILE A 66 11.60 -15.68 1.27
C ILE A 66 11.43 -16.61 0.06
N ALA A 67 12.06 -17.79 0.03
CA ALA A 67 11.98 -18.72 -1.10
C ALA A 67 10.56 -19.28 -1.34
N LEU A 68 9.81 -19.56 -0.29
CA LEU A 68 8.42 -20.03 -0.37
C LEU A 68 7.45 -18.91 -0.74
N ASN A 69 7.80 -17.64 -0.47
CA ASN A 69 7.01 -16.48 -0.85
C ASN A 69 7.47 -15.87 -2.20
N CYS A 70 8.70 -16.16 -2.63
CA CYS A 70 9.22 -15.98 -3.97
C CYS A 70 8.79 -17.17 -4.83
N VAL A 71 7.49 -17.48 -4.86
CA VAL A 71 6.95 -18.07 -6.07
C VAL A 71 7.08 -16.97 -7.11
N PRO A 72 7.89 -17.13 -8.17
CA PRO A 72 7.80 -16.22 -9.29
C PRO A 72 6.36 -16.33 -9.74
N PHE A 73 5.56 -15.29 -9.50
CA PHE A 73 4.35 -15.08 -10.24
C PHE A 73 4.85 -14.90 -11.66
N GLY A 74 4.99 -16.02 -12.38
CA GLY A 74 5.30 -16.00 -13.79
C GLY A 74 4.29 -15.07 -14.42
N ASP A 75 4.75 -14.25 -15.37
CA ASP A 75 3.91 -13.35 -16.13
C ASP A 75 2.62 -14.09 -16.49
N ILE A 76 1.56 -13.86 -15.73
CA ILE A 76 0.24 -14.25 -16.17
C ILE A 76 0.07 -13.27 -17.33
N PRO A 77 -0.03 -13.73 -18.59
CA PRO A 77 -0.34 -12.84 -19.69
C PRO A 77 -1.80 -12.44 -19.49
N GLY A 78 -2.00 -11.53 -18.54
CA GLY A 78 -3.27 -10.97 -18.17
C GLY A 78 -3.56 -9.87 -19.17
N LYS A 79 -4.83 -9.75 -19.53
CA LYS A 79 -5.36 -8.56 -20.17
C LYS A 79 -4.85 -7.32 -19.39
N PRO A 80 -4.46 -6.23 -20.07
CA PRO A 80 -4.05 -5.01 -19.39
C PRO A 80 -5.15 -4.55 -18.43
N ILE A 81 -4.80 -4.40 -17.16
CA ILE A 81 -5.72 -3.90 -16.13
C ILE A 81 -5.81 -2.38 -16.27
N LYS A 82 -7.02 -1.84 -16.33
CA LYS A 82 -7.23 -0.40 -16.39
C LYS A 82 -7.44 0.16 -14.99
N VAL A 83 -6.53 1.03 -14.60
CA VAL A 83 -6.52 1.70 -13.30
C VAL A 83 -6.79 3.18 -13.50
N LEU A 84 -7.74 3.71 -12.77
CA LEU A 84 -8.04 5.14 -12.72
C LEU A 84 -7.59 5.69 -11.37
N ILE A 85 -6.74 6.71 -11.37
CA ILE A 85 -6.34 7.44 -10.16
C ILE A 85 -7.05 8.78 -10.15
N ASP A 86 -7.94 8.96 -9.19
CA ASP A 86 -8.60 10.23 -8.94
C ASP A 86 -7.68 11.16 -8.16
N GLU A 87 -7.31 12.25 -8.82
CA GLU A 87 -6.69 13.43 -8.23
C GLU A 87 -7.53 14.70 -8.49
N SER A 88 -8.76 14.57 -9.02
CA SER A 88 -9.65 15.73 -9.21
C SER A 88 -10.19 16.25 -7.89
N HIS A 89 -10.31 15.36 -6.90
CA HIS A 89 -10.68 15.69 -5.53
C HIS A 89 -9.46 15.95 -4.63
N SER A 90 -8.23 15.85 -5.14
CA SER A 90 -7.01 15.95 -4.32
C SER A 90 -6.20 17.20 -4.63
N LYS A 91 -6.05 18.06 -3.63
CA LYS A 91 -5.01 19.10 -3.60
C LYS A 91 -3.67 18.59 -3.08
N TRP A 92 -3.60 17.30 -2.71
CA TRP A 92 -2.37 16.65 -2.26
C TRP A 92 -1.36 16.52 -3.40
N GLU A 93 -0.14 16.11 -3.05
CA GLU A 93 0.97 15.97 -3.99
C GLU A 93 0.60 15.12 -5.22
N PRO A 94 1.02 15.54 -6.43
CA PRO A 94 0.76 14.79 -7.65
C PRO A 94 1.51 13.48 -7.76
N THR A 95 0.79 12.45 -8.22
CA THR A 95 1.30 11.08 -8.35
C THR A 95 2.33 10.94 -9.47
N ALA A 96 2.08 11.58 -10.62
CA ALA A 96 2.87 11.36 -11.84
C ALA A 96 4.15 12.23 -11.94
N ILE A 97 4.41 13.11 -10.97
CA ILE A 97 5.59 13.99 -11.01
C ILE A 97 6.77 13.28 -10.36
N LYS A 98 7.86 13.15 -11.12
CA LYS A 98 9.10 12.59 -10.57
C LYS A 98 9.77 13.61 -9.63
N PRO A 99 10.39 13.17 -8.53
CA PRO A 99 11.08 14.06 -7.59
C PRO A 99 12.14 14.94 -8.26
N GLU A 100 12.78 14.39 -9.29
CA GLU A 100 13.89 14.98 -10.04
C GLU A 100 13.45 16.13 -10.96
N GLU A 101 12.16 16.19 -11.28
CA GLU A 101 11.56 17.18 -12.19
C GLU A 101 11.07 18.44 -11.43
N ARG A 102 11.32 18.54 -10.11
CA ARG A 102 10.85 19.66 -9.27
C ARG A 102 11.96 20.53 -8.69
N SER A 103 11.68 21.83 -8.65
CA SER A 103 12.51 22.87 -8.02
C SER A 103 12.24 23.07 -6.51
N LEU A 104 11.32 22.30 -5.91
CA LEU A 104 10.90 22.46 -4.51
C LEU A 104 11.14 21.16 -3.71
N PRO A 105 12.14 21.12 -2.82
CA PRO A 105 12.47 19.95 -1.98
C PRO A 105 11.34 19.48 -1.07
N THR A 106 10.41 20.37 -0.72
CA THR A 106 9.31 20.13 0.24
C THR A 106 8.20 19.21 -0.27
N LEU A 107 8.23 18.83 -1.56
CA LEU A 107 7.25 17.92 -2.18
C LEU A 107 7.87 16.56 -2.57
N ALA A 108 9.01 16.21 -1.96
CA ALA A 108 9.62 14.89 -2.06
C ALA A 108 9.16 13.96 -0.93
N GLU A 109 8.54 14.51 0.12
CA GLU A 109 8.17 13.75 1.32
C GLU A 109 6.97 12.84 1.09
N ASN A 110 5.99 13.25 0.27
CA ASN A 110 4.77 12.48 0.02
C ASN A 110 4.54 12.16 -1.47
N ASN A 111 5.63 11.82 -2.16
CA ASN A 111 5.65 11.55 -3.59
C ASN A 111 5.23 10.10 -3.92
N TYR A 112 4.31 9.93 -4.88
CA TYR A 112 3.78 8.62 -5.27
C TYR A 112 4.35 8.09 -6.60
N SER A 113 5.31 8.78 -7.23
CA SER A 113 5.83 8.40 -8.55
C SER A 113 6.57 7.06 -8.54
N ALA A 114 7.34 6.78 -7.47
CA ALA A 114 8.03 5.49 -7.32
C ALA A 114 7.03 4.33 -7.16
N TRP A 115 5.94 4.56 -6.42
CA TRP A 115 4.84 3.60 -6.30
C TRP A 115 4.17 3.37 -7.65
N LEU A 116 3.96 4.43 -8.43
CA LEU A 116 3.38 4.34 -9.77
C LEU A 116 4.27 3.50 -10.70
N SER A 117 5.57 3.83 -10.78
CA SER A 117 6.54 3.08 -11.57
C SER A 117 6.67 1.62 -11.12
N TYR A 118 6.54 1.36 -9.82
CA TYR A 118 6.51 -0.01 -9.32
C TYR A 118 5.29 -0.77 -9.84
N ILE A 119 4.08 -0.20 -9.74
CA ILE A 119 2.86 -0.83 -10.27
C ILE A 119 2.98 -1.12 -11.77
N GLU A 120 3.46 -0.15 -12.55
CA GLU A 120 3.67 -0.29 -14.00
C GLU A 120 4.67 -1.41 -14.36
N SER A 121 5.62 -1.70 -13.47
CA SER A 121 6.63 -2.74 -13.69
C SER A 121 6.18 -4.16 -13.38
N ILE A 122 5.15 -4.32 -12.53
CA ILE A 122 4.70 -5.64 -12.05
C ILE A 122 3.47 -6.16 -12.78
N VAL A 123 2.67 -5.28 -13.38
CA VAL A 123 1.42 -5.63 -14.06
C VAL A 123 1.29 -4.80 -15.33
N SER A 124 0.74 -5.39 -16.40
CA SER A 124 0.32 -4.60 -17.56
C SER A 124 -0.84 -3.69 -17.14
N VAL A 125 -0.54 -2.44 -16.79
CA VAL A 125 -1.51 -1.47 -16.29
C VAL A 125 -1.64 -0.31 -17.28
N THR A 126 -2.87 0.08 -17.59
CA THR A 126 -3.15 1.40 -18.18
C THR A 126 -3.59 2.34 -17.07
N ILE A 127 -2.76 3.32 -16.74
CA ILE A 127 -3.05 4.29 -15.68
C ILE A 127 -3.58 5.57 -16.31
N SER A 128 -4.76 5.98 -15.89
CA SER A 128 -5.30 7.31 -16.17
C SER A 128 -5.32 8.13 -14.89
N VAL A 129 -4.71 9.31 -14.92
CA VAL A 129 -4.76 10.27 -13.81
C VAL A 129 -5.73 11.37 -14.16
N VAL A 130 -6.63 11.70 -13.25
CA VAL A 130 -7.68 12.70 -13.45
C VAL A 130 -7.48 13.88 -12.52
N ARG A 131 -7.53 15.12 -13.03
CA ARG A 131 -7.30 16.34 -12.24
C ARG A 131 -8.27 17.46 -12.58
N ASN A 132 -8.58 18.29 -11.58
CA ASN A 132 -9.40 19.50 -11.69
C ASN A 132 -8.55 20.80 -11.67
N SER A 133 -7.32 20.77 -12.19
CA SER A 133 -6.40 21.91 -12.14
C SER A 133 -6.15 22.54 -13.51
N SER A 134 -6.11 23.88 -13.53
CA SER A 134 -5.69 24.71 -14.66
C SER A 134 -4.17 24.93 -14.72
N GLU A 135 -3.41 24.38 -13.76
CA GLU A 135 -1.98 24.63 -13.62
C GLU A 135 -1.19 24.04 -14.81
N PRO A 136 -0.54 24.88 -15.64
CA PRO A 136 0.03 24.47 -16.91
C PRO A 136 1.31 23.64 -16.79
N PHE A 137 1.89 23.50 -15.59
CA PHE A 137 3.25 22.99 -15.41
C PHE A 137 3.37 21.46 -15.22
N LEU A 138 2.26 20.71 -15.21
CA LEU A 138 2.26 19.33 -14.69
C LEU A 138 1.75 18.26 -15.69
N ILE A 139 1.68 18.59 -16.98
CA ILE A 139 0.85 17.85 -17.94
C ILE A 139 1.71 17.06 -18.94
N GLN A 140 1.75 15.75 -18.78
CA GLN A 140 1.86 14.83 -19.94
C GLN A 140 0.89 13.62 -19.86
N THR A 141 0.40 13.23 -18.68
CA THR A 141 -0.40 11.99 -18.53
C THR A 141 -1.80 12.18 -17.91
N ALA A 142 -2.17 13.40 -17.48
CA ALA A 142 -3.44 13.63 -16.79
C ALA A 142 -4.54 14.12 -17.74
N ARG A 143 -5.73 13.48 -17.70
CA ARG A 143 -6.95 13.96 -18.36
C ARG A 143 -7.67 14.93 -17.43
N LYS A 144 -8.05 16.10 -17.92
CA LYS A 144 -8.92 17.01 -17.16
C LYS A 144 -10.33 16.42 -17.08
N ILE A 145 -10.80 16.12 -15.88
CA ILE A 145 -12.18 15.69 -15.63
C ILE A 145 -12.63 16.31 -14.31
N GLU A 146 -13.89 16.74 -14.30
CA GLU A 146 -14.48 17.47 -13.17
C GLU A 146 -15.24 16.57 -12.21
N LYS A 147 -15.73 15.41 -12.67
CA LYS A 147 -16.54 14.48 -11.88
C LYS A 147 -16.31 13.02 -12.25
N ILE A 148 -16.49 12.14 -11.26
CA ILE A 148 -16.52 10.69 -11.47
C ILE A 148 -17.90 10.29 -12.00
N SER A 149 -17.94 9.74 -13.22
CA SER A 149 -19.19 9.32 -13.89
C SER A 149 -19.14 7.85 -14.32
N PRO A 150 -20.31 7.21 -14.59
CA PRO A 150 -20.34 5.84 -15.08
C PRO A 150 -19.56 5.64 -16.38
N GLU A 151 -19.57 6.63 -17.27
CA GLU A 151 -18.85 6.61 -18.54
C GLU A 151 -17.32 6.64 -18.31
N LEU A 152 -16.87 7.36 -17.28
CA LEU A 152 -15.47 7.40 -16.89
C LEU A 152 -15.00 6.05 -16.33
N LEU A 153 -15.85 5.38 -15.54
CA LEU A 153 -15.53 4.09 -14.94
C LEU A 153 -15.75 2.90 -15.90
N ASN A 154 -16.27 3.14 -17.11
CA ASN A 154 -16.53 2.07 -18.06
C ASN A 154 -15.25 1.35 -18.48
N GLY A 155 -15.17 0.06 -18.15
CA GLY A 155 -14.00 -0.78 -18.43
C GLY A 155 -12.79 -0.49 -17.54
N ILE A 156 -12.93 0.36 -16.53
CA ILE A 156 -11.97 0.47 -15.42
C ILE A 156 -12.17 -0.73 -14.50
N GLU A 157 -11.07 -1.29 -13.99
CA GLU A 157 -11.09 -2.42 -13.06
C GLU A 157 -10.78 -1.96 -11.63
N ILE A 158 -9.94 -0.94 -11.49
CA ILE A 158 -9.55 -0.38 -10.20
C ILE A 158 -9.70 1.14 -10.23
N LEU A 159 -10.48 1.68 -9.30
CA LEU A 159 -10.54 3.10 -8.99
C LEU A 159 -9.69 3.35 -7.73
N ILE A 160 -8.69 4.23 -7.85
CA ILE A 160 -7.88 4.69 -6.73
C ILE A 160 -8.30 6.11 -6.37
N VAL A 161 -8.78 6.30 -5.15
CA VAL A 161 -9.10 7.62 -4.60
C VAL A 161 -7.96 8.03 -3.68
N LYS A 162 -7.10 8.95 -4.14
CA LYS A 162 -5.87 9.32 -3.44
C LYS A 162 -6.02 10.64 -2.71
N CYS A 163 -5.96 10.60 -1.38
CA CYS A 163 -5.92 11.78 -0.51
C CYS A 163 -6.93 12.87 -0.94
N PRO A 164 -8.24 12.57 -1.04
CA PRO A 164 -9.23 13.53 -1.48
C PRO A 164 -9.37 14.63 -0.42
N THR A 165 -9.13 15.87 -0.81
CA THR A 165 -9.29 17.07 0.04
C THR A 165 -10.61 17.80 -0.23
N LEU A 166 -11.42 17.26 -1.13
CA LEU A 166 -12.72 17.77 -1.56
C LEU A 166 -13.74 16.65 -1.40
N ALA A 167 -14.93 17.00 -0.93
CA ALA A 167 -16.03 16.06 -0.80
C ALA A 167 -16.55 15.62 -2.17
N PHE A 168 -17.10 14.41 -2.22
CA PHE A 168 -17.74 13.86 -3.39
C PHE A 168 -19.21 14.27 -3.40
N ASP A 169 -19.74 14.61 -4.57
CA ASP A 169 -21.18 14.84 -4.65
C ASP A 169 -21.98 13.53 -4.53
N ALA A 170 -23.28 13.64 -4.26
CA ALA A 170 -24.13 12.46 -4.09
C ALA A 170 -24.17 11.55 -5.33
N SER A 171 -24.04 12.11 -6.53
CA SER A 171 -24.04 11.35 -7.79
C SER A 171 -22.74 10.60 -8.02
N GLU A 172 -21.61 11.20 -7.64
CA GLU A 172 -20.29 10.56 -7.68
C GLU A 172 -20.22 9.42 -6.67
N ARG A 173 -20.68 9.65 -5.44
CA ARG A 173 -20.77 8.58 -4.43
C ARG A 173 -21.61 7.42 -4.95
N GLN A 174 -22.81 7.67 -5.45
CA GLN A 174 -23.65 6.62 -6.02
C GLN A 174 -22.96 5.88 -7.17
N THR A 175 -22.23 6.60 -8.04
CA THR A 175 -21.48 6.03 -9.16
C THR A 175 -20.36 5.11 -8.67
N ILE A 176 -19.57 5.56 -7.69
CA ILE A 176 -18.47 4.79 -7.09
C ILE A 176 -19.02 3.53 -6.40
N MET A 177 -20.10 3.67 -5.65
CA MET A 177 -20.78 2.55 -4.98
C MET A 177 -21.28 1.52 -6.00
N SER A 178 -21.95 1.98 -7.05
CA SER A 178 -22.42 1.10 -8.13
C SER A 178 -21.25 0.42 -8.85
N PHE A 179 -20.12 1.10 -9.02
CA PHE A 179 -18.90 0.49 -9.59
C PHE A 179 -18.39 -0.67 -8.73
N VAL A 180 -18.33 -0.49 -7.40
CA VAL A 180 -17.92 -1.55 -6.47
C VAL A 180 -18.93 -2.70 -6.44
N GLU A 181 -20.22 -2.40 -6.39
CA GLU A 181 -21.31 -3.39 -6.43
C GLU A 181 -21.28 -4.24 -7.71
N ASN A 182 -20.85 -3.66 -8.82
CA ASN A 182 -20.68 -4.35 -10.10
C ASN A 182 -19.33 -5.08 -10.25
N GLY A 183 -18.55 -5.21 -9.17
CA GLY A 183 -17.30 -5.98 -9.13
C GLY A 183 -16.02 -5.16 -9.40
N GLY A 184 -16.13 -3.84 -9.53
CA GLY A 184 -14.98 -2.95 -9.57
C GLY A 184 -14.26 -2.89 -8.21
N THR A 185 -12.95 -2.61 -8.23
CA THR A 185 -12.16 -2.49 -7.00
C THR A 185 -11.94 -1.02 -6.62
N LEU A 186 -12.34 -0.63 -5.41
CA LEU A 186 -12.02 0.69 -4.85
C LEU A 186 -10.80 0.60 -3.93
N TRP A 187 -9.77 1.40 -4.20
CA TRP A 187 -8.62 1.59 -3.32
C TRP A 187 -8.57 3.04 -2.84
N ALA A 188 -8.94 3.27 -1.59
CA ALA A 188 -8.83 4.59 -0.95
C ALA A 188 -7.49 4.75 -0.21
N ILE A 189 -6.82 5.87 -0.41
CA ILE A 189 -5.57 6.23 0.28
C ILE A 189 -5.82 7.48 1.12
N GLY A 190 -5.82 7.31 2.44
CA GLY A 190 -5.98 8.39 3.42
C GLY A 190 -4.68 8.98 3.92
N GLU A 191 -4.78 9.76 4.99
CA GLU A 191 -3.68 10.48 5.64
C GLU A 191 -3.82 10.32 7.16
N HIS A 192 -2.74 10.10 7.90
CA HIS A 192 -2.80 9.67 9.31
C HIS A 192 -3.32 10.73 10.30
N THR A 193 -3.34 12.01 9.93
CA THR A 193 -3.74 13.15 10.77
C THR A 193 -4.99 13.88 10.30
N ASP A 194 -5.63 13.42 9.22
CA ASP A 194 -6.76 14.11 8.58
C ASP A 194 -6.40 15.53 8.08
N VAL A 195 -5.16 15.74 7.61
CA VAL A 195 -4.79 17.02 6.98
C VAL A 195 -5.77 17.32 5.85
N PHE A 196 -6.24 18.56 5.76
CA PHE A 196 -7.21 19.00 4.74
C PHE A 196 -8.51 18.18 4.71
N HIS A 197 -8.91 17.57 5.83
CA HIS A 197 -10.12 16.75 5.93
C HIS A 197 -10.10 15.50 5.02
N ILE A 198 -8.91 14.97 4.70
CA ILE A 198 -8.74 13.83 3.81
C ILE A 198 -9.55 12.60 4.24
N ASN A 199 -9.44 12.21 5.51
CA ASN A 199 -10.17 11.08 6.04
C ASN A 199 -11.66 11.37 6.12
N THR A 200 -12.03 12.62 6.42
CA THR A 200 -13.44 13.05 6.38
C THR A 200 -14.03 12.81 4.99
N CYS A 201 -13.35 13.24 3.92
CA CYS A 201 -13.80 13.03 2.54
C CYS A 201 -13.82 11.54 2.14
N ILE A 202 -12.81 10.74 2.52
CA ILE A 202 -12.80 9.29 2.25
C ILE A 202 -13.95 8.57 2.96
N ASN A 203 -14.27 8.98 4.18
CA ASN A 203 -15.30 8.32 4.97
C ASN A 203 -16.71 8.49 4.38
N GLU A 204 -16.91 9.45 3.46
CA GLU A 204 -18.14 9.56 2.70
C GLU A 204 -18.34 8.43 1.68
N LEU A 205 -17.28 7.69 1.34
CA LEU A 205 -17.31 6.54 0.43
C LEU A 205 -17.54 5.20 1.13
N ARG A 206 -17.88 5.22 2.43
CA ARG A 206 -18.17 4.00 3.19
C ARG A 206 -19.52 3.42 2.78
N VAL A 207 -19.53 2.10 2.59
CA VAL A 207 -20.72 1.25 2.43
C VAL A 207 -21.35 0.95 3.77
#